data_AF-A0A1W9RCJ8-F1
#
_entry.id   AF-A0A1W9RCJ8-F1
#
_cell.length_a   1.000
_cell.length_b   1.000
_cell.length_c   1.000
_cell.angle_alpha   90.00
_cell.angle_beta   90.00
_cell.angle_gamma   90.00
#
_symmetry.space_group_name_H-M   'P 1'
#
loop_
_entity.id
_entity.type
_entity.pdbx_description
1 polymer ?
#
loop_
_entity_poly.entity_id
_entity_poly.type
_entity_poly.pdbx_seq_one_letter_code
_entity_poly.pdbx_strand_id
1 'polypeptide(L)'
;MNVIAIVNQKGGCGKTTTSVNLSSALSKKYKTLLIDLDPQAHSTFHLGIKDNDDKSIVRLFESSLNENYRIEEFAYKRNDNLFILSSRLSLSVWEHKINQFPERLFFLYKILSQNSFPYEYVIIDCPPNLGLLSLNAIVASSYILIPLLVSPFSLKALESLLQVLNLIEEKTNKKITPYYLITQFDKRAKFSLYFIEKMKKELKGRILNTIIRTNISLKEASFKGLSIFEYKPLSRGARDYKALSEEIINLTQNKGWAYFFFKGKDADNIYVVGDFNQWQKDEEYKMKKIGEENWFLNIPLKKGKYRYKFLAANRWITDPLNPFQEDDSYGGKNSVLVIG
;
A
#
# COMPACT_ATOMS: atom_id res chain seq x y z
N MET A 1 1.72 9.90 -4.54
CA MET A 1 1.71 9.00 -3.37
C MET A 1 1.97 7.57 -3.82
N ASN A 2 2.93 6.89 -3.18
CA ASN A 2 3.26 5.50 -3.46
C ASN A 2 2.87 4.62 -2.27
N VAL A 3 1.82 3.82 -2.41
CA VAL A 3 1.36 2.90 -1.37
C VAL A 3 1.92 1.50 -1.64
N ILE A 4 2.63 0.93 -0.66
CA ILE A 4 3.33 -0.35 -0.77
C ILE A 4 2.87 -1.28 0.36
N ALA A 5 2.13 -2.34 0.03
CA ALA A 5 1.79 -3.37 1.01
C ALA A 5 2.88 -4.43 1.06
N ILE A 6 3.29 -4.79 2.27
CA ILE A 6 4.25 -5.86 2.53
C ILE A 6 3.49 -7.11 2.94
N VAL A 7 3.35 -8.05 2.00
CA VAL A 7 2.40 -9.18 2.11
C VAL A 7 3.13 -10.51 2.05
N ASN A 8 2.79 -11.43 2.95
CA ASN A 8 3.13 -12.85 2.87
C ASN A 8 2.37 -13.65 3.96
N GLN A 9 1.77 -14.78 3.58
CA GLN A 9 1.13 -15.74 4.49
C GLN A 9 2.10 -16.41 5.47
N LYS A 10 3.38 -16.50 5.15
CA LYS A 10 4.34 -17.15 6.03
C LYS A 10 4.74 -16.22 7.17
N GLY A 11 4.53 -16.66 8.41
CA GLY A 11 5.14 -16.04 9.59
C GLY A 11 6.67 -16.06 9.52
N GLY A 12 7.33 -15.02 10.04
CA GLY A 12 8.80 -15.00 10.14
C GLY A 12 9.58 -14.79 8.83
N CYS A 13 8.92 -14.47 7.71
CA CYS A 13 9.58 -14.14 6.44
C CYS A 13 10.16 -12.71 6.39
N GLY A 14 10.09 -11.95 7.48
CA GLY A 14 10.66 -10.60 7.55
C GLY A 14 9.76 -9.47 7.06
N LYS A 15 8.42 -9.62 7.09
CA LYS A 15 7.45 -8.54 6.79
C LYS A 15 7.68 -7.30 7.65
N THR A 16 7.41 -7.38 8.94
CA THR A 16 7.58 -6.30 9.92
C THR A 16 8.98 -5.70 9.89
N THR A 17 10.01 -6.55 9.86
CA THR A 17 11.40 -6.09 9.76
C THR A 17 11.64 -5.28 8.48
N THR A 18 11.04 -5.68 7.36
CA THR A 18 11.10 -4.93 6.11
C THR A 18 10.27 -3.66 6.20
N SER A 19 9.05 -3.71 6.73
CA SER A 19 8.16 -2.57 6.90
C SER A 19 8.81 -1.45 7.70
N VAL A 20 9.36 -1.75 8.87
CA VAL A 20 10.03 -0.77 9.73
C VAL A 20 11.28 -0.20 9.06
N ASN A 21 12.17 -1.05 8.56
CA ASN A 21 13.45 -0.58 8.06
C ASN A 21 13.36 0.09 6.69
N LEU A 22 12.47 -0.37 5.80
CA LEU A 22 12.19 0.31 4.55
C LEU A 22 11.57 1.70 4.80
N SER A 23 10.59 1.81 5.71
CA SER A 23 9.99 3.10 6.06
C SER A 23 11.03 4.06 6.64
N SER A 24 11.90 3.58 7.53
CA SER A 24 12.99 4.37 8.09
C SER A 24 14.00 4.81 7.03
N ALA A 25 14.31 3.95 6.05
CA ALA A 25 15.19 4.31 4.93
C ALA A 25 14.57 5.38 4.02
N LEU A 26 13.31 5.23 3.63
CA LEU A 26 12.57 6.18 2.79
C LEU A 26 12.41 7.55 3.46
N SER A 27 12.18 7.56 4.79
CA SER A 27 12.04 8.79 5.59
C SER A 27 13.26 9.72 5.56
N LYS A 28 14.41 9.24 5.08
CA LYS A 28 15.60 10.09 4.88
C LYS A 28 15.44 11.10 3.75
N LYS A 29 14.49 10.87 2.83
CA LYS A 29 14.27 11.74 1.65
C LYS A 29 12.81 12.15 1.47
N TYR A 30 11.87 11.36 1.99
CA TYR A 30 10.45 11.52 1.68
C TYR A 30 9.60 11.41 2.94
N LYS A 31 8.52 12.18 3.04
CA LYS A 31 7.55 12.03 4.11
C LYS A 31 6.87 10.67 3.96
N THR A 32 7.03 9.82 4.96
CA THR A 32 6.71 8.39 4.92
C THR A 32 5.79 8.03 6.08
N LEU A 33 4.71 7.32 5.78
CA LEU A 33 3.80 6.73 6.75
C LEU A 33 3.98 5.21 6.80
N LEU A 34 4.19 4.65 7.98
CA LEU A 34 4.08 3.22 8.24
C LEU A 34 2.70 2.94 8.86
N ILE A 35 1.94 2.04 8.24
CA ILE A 35 0.66 1.56 8.77
C ILE A 35 0.88 0.14 9.27
N ASP A 36 0.77 -0.06 10.58
CA ASP A 36 0.70 -1.40 11.15
C ASP A 36 -0.75 -1.89 11.03
N LEU A 37 -0.98 -2.92 10.22
CA LEU A 37 -2.30 -3.52 10.00
C LEU A 37 -2.38 -4.94 10.58
N ASP A 38 -1.37 -5.38 11.33
CA ASP A 38 -1.39 -6.65 12.04
C ASP A 38 -1.93 -6.43 13.46
N PRO A 39 -3.04 -7.08 13.88
CA PRO A 39 -3.53 -6.99 15.26
C PRO A 39 -2.49 -7.37 16.33
N GLN A 40 -1.43 -8.11 15.97
CA GLN A 40 -0.29 -8.41 16.85
C GLN A 40 0.65 -7.21 17.08
N ALA A 41 0.48 -6.12 16.32
CA ALA A 41 1.16 -4.84 16.49
C ALA A 41 2.70 -4.92 16.48
N HIS A 42 3.26 -5.88 15.74
CA HIS A 42 4.71 -6.11 15.75
C HIS A 42 5.51 -4.90 15.26
N SER A 43 5.03 -4.14 14.28
CA SER A 43 5.73 -2.93 13.79
C SER A 43 5.67 -1.81 14.82
N THR A 44 4.52 -1.69 15.50
CA THR A 44 4.30 -0.76 16.61
C THR A 44 5.28 -1.02 17.76
N PHE A 45 5.35 -2.28 18.22
CA PHE A 45 6.29 -2.69 19.26
C PHE A 45 7.76 -2.55 18.81
N HIS A 46 8.08 -2.90 17.56
CA HIS A 46 9.43 -2.77 17.01
C HIS A 46 9.91 -1.33 17.11
N LEU A 47 9.06 -0.32 16.88
CA LEU A 47 9.45 1.08 17.00
C LEU A 47 9.34 1.63 18.43
N GLY A 48 9.05 0.80 19.44
CA GLY A 48 8.94 1.23 20.83
C GLY A 48 7.81 2.24 21.09
N ILE A 49 6.79 2.27 20.21
CA ILE A 49 5.62 3.11 20.42
C ILE A 49 4.80 2.50 21.56
N LYS A 50 4.60 3.29 22.62
CA LYS A 50 3.69 2.92 23.70
C LYS A 50 2.28 3.21 23.26
N ASP A 51 1.43 2.22 23.47
CA ASP A 51 0.07 2.25 22.98
C ASP A 51 -0.75 3.35 23.69
N ASN A 52 -1.27 4.33 22.95
CA ASN A 52 -2.20 5.37 23.44
C ASN A 52 -3.55 5.27 22.70
N ASP A 53 -4.64 5.28 23.47
CA ASP A 53 -6.01 5.06 23.00
C ASP A 53 -6.42 6.01 21.90
N ASP A 54 -5.87 7.22 21.84
CA ASP A 54 -6.32 8.23 20.88
C ASP A 54 -5.62 8.16 19.51
N LYS A 55 -4.51 7.41 19.40
CA LYS A 55 -3.70 7.34 18.18
C LYS A 55 -3.47 5.89 17.76
N SER A 56 -4.19 5.45 16.75
CA SER A 56 -4.04 4.13 16.14
C SER A 56 -4.83 4.03 14.82
N ILE A 57 -4.56 2.98 14.05
CA ILE A 57 -5.39 2.59 12.90
C ILE A 57 -6.84 2.30 13.29
N VAL A 58 -7.07 1.81 14.51
CA VAL A 58 -8.41 1.54 15.06
C VAL A 58 -9.21 2.84 15.23
N ARG A 59 -8.58 3.89 15.78
CA ARG A 59 -9.23 5.21 15.92
C ARG A 59 -9.47 5.90 14.59
N LEU A 60 -8.54 5.72 13.64
CA LEU A 60 -8.74 6.18 12.27
C LEU A 60 -9.95 5.49 11.63
N PHE A 61 -10.10 4.17 11.81
CA PHE A 61 -11.25 3.43 11.29
C PHE A 61 -12.56 3.89 11.93
N GLU A 62 -12.60 4.12 13.24
CA GLU A 62 -13.74 4.70 13.96
C GLU A 62 -14.14 6.06 13.38
N SER A 63 -13.16 6.95 13.25
CA SER A 63 -13.39 8.33 12.79
C SER A 63 -13.75 8.41 11.31
N SER A 64 -13.26 7.47 10.50
CA SER A 64 -13.55 7.43 9.05
C SER A 64 -15.02 7.22 8.72
N LEU A 65 -15.82 6.70 9.66
CA LEU A 65 -17.26 6.54 9.48
C LEU A 65 -18.04 7.86 9.50
N ASN A 66 -17.45 8.93 10.07
CA ASN A 66 -18.10 10.24 10.21
C ASN A 66 -17.55 11.29 9.23
N GLU A 67 -16.83 10.84 8.18
CA GLU A 67 -16.35 11.59 7.00
C GLU A 67 -15.42 12.81 7.24
N ASN A 68 -15.13 13.18 8.48
CA ASN A 68 -14.17 14.25 8.82
C ASN A 68 -13.02 13.71 9.67
N TYR A 69 -11.85 13.49 9.06
CA TYR A 69 -10.65 13.07 9.77
C TYR A 69 -9.39 13.50 9.02
N ARG A 70 -8.29 13.70 9.75
CA ARG A 70 -6.95 13.82 9.18
C ARG A 70 -6.07 12.71 9.71
N ILE A 71 -5.42 11.97 8.82
CA ILE A 71 -4.65 10.78 9.19
C ILE A 71 -3.51 11.11 10.16
N GLU A 72 -2.96 12.31 10.06
CA GLU A 72 -1.92 12.87 10.93
C GLU A 72 -2.35 12.99 12.39
N GLU A 73 -3.65 13.16 12.67
CA GLU A 73 -4.19 13.25 14.04
C GLU A 73 -4.04 11.91 14.78
N PHE A 74 -4.12 10.80 14.04
CA PHE A 74 -4.05 9.43 14.57
C PHE A 74 -2.64 8.83 14.50
N ALA A 75 -1.72 9.47 13.79
CA ALA A 75 -0.36 8.98 13.62
C ALA A 75 0.60 9.50 14.70
N TYR A 76 1.54 8.66 15.11
CA TYR A 76 2.69 9.08 15.91
C TYR A 76 3.80 9.59 14.99
N LYS A 77 4.39 10.73 15.37
CA LYS A 77 5.61 11.24 14.74
C LYS A 77 6.80 10.51 15.36
N ARG A 78 7.51 9.67 14.58
CA ARG A 78 8.78 9.04 15.01
C ARG A 78 9.97 9.97 14.77
N ASN A 79 9.96 10.67 13.64
CA ASN A 79 10.89 11.76 13.32
C ASN A 79 10.21 12.74 12.35
N ASP A 80 10.94 13.72 11.81
CA ASP A 80 10.35 14.75 10.94
C ASP A 80 9.67 14.21 9.68
N ASN A 81 10.12 13.06 9.19
CA ASN A 81 9.62 12.46 7.95
C ASN A 81 9.01 11.08 8.14
N LEU A 82 9.15 10.43 9.31
CA LEU A 82 8.57 9.11 9.58
C LEU A 82 7.43 9.22 10.58
N PHE A 83 6.28 8.75 10.15
CA PHE A 83 5.06 8.67 10.94
C PHE A 83 4.59 7.23 10.99
N ILE A 84 3.89 6.86 12.06
CA ILE A 84 3.33 5.52 12.23
C ILE A 84 1.87 5.58 12.70
N LEU A 85 0.99 4.89 11.99
CA LEU A 85 -0.30 4.45 12.51
C LEU A 85 -0.07 3.12 13.22
N SER A 86 -0.15 3.14 14.55
CA SER A 86 0.00 1.93 15.35
C SER A 86 -1.18 0.99 15.20
N SER A 87 -0.94 -0.29 15.47
CA SER A 87 -1.95 -1.33 15.57
C SER A 87 -2.16 -1.77 17.01
N ARG A 88 -3.25 -2.50 17.24
CA ARG A 88 -3.67 -3.04 18.53
C ARG A 88 -4.46 -4.33 18.33
N LEU A 89 -4.59 -5.12 19.39
CA LEU A 89 -5.38 -6.36 19.36
C LEU A 89 -6.84 -6.12 18.95
N SER A 90 -7.43 -4.97 19.32
CA SER A 90 -8.79 -4.58 18.97
C SER A 90 -9.02 -4.36 17.46
N LEU A 91 -7.95 -4.30 16.65
CA LEU A 91 -8.07 -4.30 15.18
C LEU A 91 -8.73 -5.59 14.66
N SER A 92 -8.62 -6.71 15.38
CA SER A 92 -9.33 -7.96 15.06
C SER A 92 -10.85 -7.82 15.09
N VAL A 93 -11.38 -7.00 16.02
CA VAL A 93 -12.82 -6.68 16.09
C VAL A 93 -13.22 -5.84 14.87
N TRP A 94 -12.35 -4.93 14.46
CA TRP A 94 -12.55 -4.11 13.26
C TRP A 94 -12.56 -4.95 11.99
N GLU A 95 -11.73 -5.99 11.87
CA GLU A 95 -11.80 -6.90 10.72
C GLU A 95 -13.21 -7.50 10.55
N HIS A 96 -13.84 -7.92 11.66
CA HIS A 96 -15.22 -8.42 11.64
C HIS A 96 -16.23 -7.33 11.25
N LYS A 97 -16.10 -6.12 11.80
CA LYS A 97 -16.96 -4.98 11.43
C LYS A 97 -16.82 -4.62 9.94
N ILE A 98 -15.58 -4.57 9.43
CA ILE A 98 -15.30 -4.25 8.02
C ILE A 98 -16.02 -5.23 7.11
N ASN A 99 -16.08 -6.51 7.50
CA ASN A 99 -16.72 -7.56 6.70
C ASN A 99 -18.23 -7.34 6.47
N GLN A 100 -18.88 -6.52 7.30
CA GLN A 100 -20.31 -6.21 7.17
C GLN A 100 -20.58 -5.10 6.15
N PHE A 101 -19.57 -4.34 5.73
CA PHE A 101 -19.77 -3.30 4.72
C PHE A 101 -19.88 -3.87 3.29
N PRO A 102 -20.77 -3.33 2.44
CA PRO A 102 -20.89 -3.75 1.04
C PRO A 102 -19.56 -3.67 0.27
N GLU A 103 -18.75 -2.66 0.56
CA GLU A 103 -17.46 -2.39 -0.10
C GLU A 103 -16.25 -2.71 0.80
N ARG A 104 -16.39 -3.73 1.65
CA ARG A 104 -15.38 -4.15 2.62
C ARG A 104 -13.95 -4.29 2.09
N LEU A 105 -13.75 -4.62 0.81
CA LEU A 105 -12.42 -4.75 0.20
C LEU A 105 -11.75 -3.39 -0.09
N PHE A 106 -12.54 -2.33 -0.24
CA PHE A 106 -12.09 -0.98 -0.55
C PHE A 106 -12.05 -0.07 0.68
N PHE A 107 -12.28 -0.62 1.88
CA PHE A 107 -12.40 0.17 3.10
C PHE A 107 -11.15 1.00 3.38
N LEU A 108 -9.97 0.36 3.45
CA LEU A 108 -8.71 1.08 3.65
C LEU A 108 -8.36 2.00 2.47
N TYR A 109 -8.70 1.57 1.25
CA TYR A 109 -8.48 2.36 0.06
C TYR A 109 -9.24 3.69 0.11
N LYS A 110 -10.52 3.68 0.49
CA LYS A 110 -11.33 4.89 0.66
C LYS A 110 -10.69 5.81 1.70
N ILE A 111 -10.20 5.24 2.80
CA ILE A 111 -9.55 6.01 3.86
C ILE A 111 -8.30 6.73 3.34
N LEU A 112 -7.47 6.05 2.56
CA LEU A 112 -6.24 6.63 2.00
C LEU A 112 -6.48 7.55 0.80
N SER A 113 -7.65 7.49 0.16
CA SER A 113 -8.00 8.29 -1.01
C SER A 113 -8.77 9.57 -0.66
N GLN A 114 -9.35 9.63 0.53
CA GLN A 114 -10.02 10.81 1.05
C GLN A 114 -8.97 11.74 1.72
N ASN A 115 -9.10 13.05 1.48
CA ASN A 115 -8.28 14.15 2.04
C ASN A 115 -6.93 14.45 1.35
N SER A 116 -6.39 15.63 1.66
CA SER A 116 -5.01 16.01 1.33
C SER A 116 -4.04 15.09 2.07
N PHE A 117 -3.46 14.12 1.38
CA PHE A 117 -2.59 13.13 1.97
C PHE A 117 -1.12 13.60 1.90
N PRO A 118 -0.45 13.93 3.03
CA PRO A 118 0.84 14.62 2.98
C PRO A 118 2.03 13.67 2.79
N TYR A 119 1.81 12.36 2.69
CA TYR A 119 2.89 11.37 2.63
C TYR A 119 3.15 10.93 1.18
N GLU A 120 4.42 10.94 0.82
CA GLU A 120 4.89 10.52 -0.50
C GLU A 120 4.98 8.98 -0.59
N TYR A 121 5.33 8.33 0.53
CA TYR A 121 5.32 6.88 0.67
C TYR A 121 4.43 6.42 1.82
N VAL A 122 3.67 5.36 1.58
CA VAL A 122 2.91 4.63 2.60
C VAL A 122 3.34 3.18 2.55
N ILE A 123 3.84 2.66 3.66
CA ILE A 123 4.19 1.26 3.82
C ILE A 123 3.15 0.61 4.72
N ILE A 124 2.52 -0.47 4.25
CA ILE A 124 1.51 -1.20 5.03
C ILE A 124 2.10 -2.54 5.46
N ASP A 125 2.32 -2.72 6.77
CA ASP A 125 2.72 -4.00 7.36
C ASP A 125 1.49 -4.90 7.52
N CYS A 126 1.41 -5.98 6.74
CA CYS A 126 0.23 -6.83 6.72
C CYS A 126 0.35 -8.01 7.71
N PRO A 127 -0.78 -8.50 8.26
CA PRO A 127 -0.80 -9.68 9.10
C PRO A 127 -0.30 -10.94 8.36
N PRO A 128 0.09 -12.01 9.08
CA PRO A 128 0.62 -13.25 8.49
C PRO A 128 -0.47 -14.16 7.89
N ASN A 129 -1.59 -13.61 7.44
CA ASN A 129 -2.68 -14.34 6.80
C ASN A 129 -3.21 -13.53 5.60
N LEU A 130 -4.06 -14.13 4.76
CA LEU A 130 -4.79 -13.42 3.70
C LEU A 130 -6.26 -13.16 4.10
N GLY A 131 -6.45 -12.73 5.35
CA GLY A 131 -7.72 -12.21 5.86
C GLY A 131 -8.07 -10.86 5.24
N LEU A 132 -9.22 -10.32 5.65
CA LEU A 132 -9.81 -9.12 5.07
C LEU A 132 -8.91 -7.88 5.25
N LEU A 133 -8.12 -7.81 6.33
CA LEU A 133 -7.13 -6.74 6.51
C LEU A 133 -6.03 -6.78 5.45
N SER A 134 -5.43 -7.95 5.19
CA SER A 134 -4.43 -8.13 4.13
C SER A 134 -5.00 -7.85 2.74
N LEU A 135 -6.25 -8.27 2.48
CA LEU A 135 -6.94 -7.98 1.22
C LEU A 135 -7.15 -6.46 1.04
N ASN A 136 -7.57 -5.76 2.10
CA ASN A 136 -7.68 -4.30 2.09
C ASN A 136 -6.35 -3.61 1.80
N ALA A 137 -5.26 -4.07 2.42
CA ALA A 137 -3.92 -3.54 2.14
C ALA A 137 -3.53 -3.72 0.66
N ILE A 138 -3.82 -4.88 0.07
CA ILE A 138 -3.56 -5.15 -1.35
C ILE A 138 -4.39 -4.22 -2.24
N VAL A 139 -5.68 -4.07 -1.97
CA VAL A 139 -6.59 -3.21 -2.73
C VAL A 139 -6.26 -1.73 -2.57
N ALA A 140 -5.70 -1.32 -1.43
CA ALA A 140 -5.22 0.05 -1.21
C ALA A 140 -3.85 0.35 -1.84
N SER A 141 -3.03 -0.67 -2.13
CA SER A 141 -1.61 -0.46 -2.48
C SER A 141 -1.30 -0.40 -3.96
N SER A 142 -0.56 0.61 -4.40
CA SER A 142 -0.03 0.72 -5.76
C SER A 142 0.98 -0.39 -6.09
N TYR A 143 1.73 -0.86 -5.09
CA TYR A 143 2.76 -1.87 -5.22
C TYR A 143 2.62 -2.92 -4.12
N ILE A 144 2.89 -4.18 -4.46
CA ILE A 144 2.93 -5.26 -3.47
C ILE A 144 4.38 -5.74 -3.37
N LEU A 145 4.95 -5.71 -2.18
CA LEU A 145 6.26 -6.25 -1.89
C LEU A 145 6.11 -7.53 -1.08
N ILE A 146 6.67 -8.64 -1.57
CA ILE A 146 6.54 -9.96 -0.97
C ILE A 146 7.91 -10.41 -0.46
N PRO A 147 8.18 -10.32 0.86
CA PRO A 147 9.38 -10.87 1.45
C PRO A 147 9.38 -12.39 1.36
N LEU A 148 10.38 -12.98 0.71
CA LEU A 148 10.54 -14.41 0.54
C LEU A 148 11.70 -14.90 1.40
N LEU A 149 11.39 -15.81 2.33
CA LEU A 149 12.40 -16.60 3.03
C LEU A 149 12.88 -17.72 2.10
N VAL A 150 14.17 -18.01 2.06
CA VAL A 150 14.69 -19.20 1.38
C VAL A 150 14.27 -20.44 2.16
N SER A 151 13.24 -21.16 1.68
CA SER A 151 12.83 -22.42 2.28
C SER A 151 12.06 -23.29 1.27
N PRO A 152 12.04 -24.64 1.43
CA PRO A 152 11.29 -25.53 0.55
C PRO A 152 9.79 -25.17 0.45
N PHE A 153 9.19 -24.69 1.54
CA PHE A 153 7.78 -24.32 1.61
C PHE A 153 7.45 -22.95 1.00
N SER A 154 8.46 -22.12 0.70
CA SER A 154 8.23 -20.75 0.22
C SER A 154 7.62 -20.71 -1.17
N LEU A 155 7.92 -21.72 -2.01
CA LEU A 155 7.35 -21.85 -3.34
C LEU A 155 5.84 -22.10 -3.31
N LYS A 156 5.41 -23.08 -2.52
CA LYS A 156 3.99 -23.40 -2.36
C LYS A 156 3.19 -22.23 -1.79
N ALA A 157 3.74 -21.55 -0.78
CA ALA A 157 3.10 -20.36 -0.22
C ALA A 157 3.00 -19.21 -1.23
N LEU A 158 3.99 -19.09 -2.13
CA LEU A 158 3.99 -18.10 -3.19
C LEU A 158 2.93 -18.40 -4.25
N GLU A 159 2.78 -19.65 -4.68
CA GLU A 159 1.72 -20.07 -5.62
C GLU A 159 0.33 -19.76 -5.07
N SER A 160 0.06 -20.10 -3.81
CA SER A 160 -1.23 -19.77 -3.17
C SER A 160 -1.46 -18.26 -3.06
N LEU A 161 -0.42 -17.47 -2.77
CA LEU A 161 -0.52 -16.02 -2.76
C LEU A 161 -0.87 -15.47 -4.14
N LEU A 162 -0.21 -15.95 -5.20
CA LEU A 162 -0.47 -15.54 -6.58
C LEU A 162 -1.91 -15.82 -7.01
N GLN A 163 -2.46 -16.99 -6.66
CA GLN A 163 -3.87 -17.31 -6.93
C GLN A 163 -4.81 -16.29 -6.29
N VAL A 164 -4.54 -15.90 -5.04
CA VAL A 164 -5.35 -14.89 -4.35
C VAL A 164 -5.18 -13.51 -4.98
N LEU A 165 -3.97 -13.12 -5.38
CA LEU A 165 -3.76 -11.85 -6.08
C LEU A 165 -4.57 -11.80 -7.37
N ASN A 166 -4.55 -12.85 -8.20
CA ASN A 166 -5.35 -12.91 -9.42
C ASN A 166 -6.86 -12.77 -9.14
N LEU A 167 -7.37 -13.45 -8.11
CA LEU A 167 -8.78 -13.33 -7.71
C LEU A 167 -9.14 -11.89 -7.28
N ILE A 168 -8.22 -11.20 -6.60
CA ILE A 168 -8.41 -9.79 -6.25
C ILE A 168 -8.40 -8.93 -7.52
N GLU A 169 -7.46 -9.15 -8.44
CA GLU A 169 -7.43 -8.42 -9.72
C GLU A 169 -8.76 -8.56 -10.47
N GLU A 170 -9.31 -9.78 -10.55
CA GLU A 170 -10.61 -10.05 -11.20
C GLU A 170 -11.76 -9.31 -10.50
N LYS A 171 -11.81 -9.38 -9.16
CA LYS A 171 -12.90 -8.77 -8.37
C LYS A 171 -12.83 -7.24 -8.29
N THR A 172 -11.63 -6.67 -8.34
CA THR A 172 -11.41 -5.23 -8.14
C THR A 172 -11.05 -4.50 -9.42
N ASN A 173 -10.79 -5.25 -10.50
CA ASN A 173 -10.24 -4.76 -11.75
C ASN A 173 -8.94 -3.95 -11.59
N LYS A 174 -8.27 -4.14 -10.47
CA LYS A 174 -7.02 -3.48 -10.16
C LYS A 174 -5.89 -4.39 -10.62
N LYS A 175 -5.06 -3.91 -11.54
CA LYS A 175 -3.82 -4.60 -11.87
C LYS A 175 -2.87 -4.56 -10.69
N ILE A 176 -2.58 -5.72 -10.13
CA ILE A 176 -1.68 -5.95 -9.03
C ILE A 176 -0.34 -6.42 -9.60
N THR A 177 0.69 -5.67 -9.28
CA THR A 177 2.05 -5.98 -9.72
C THR A 177 2.91 -6.34 -8.51
N PRO A 178 3.11 -7.64 -8.21
CA PRO A 178 3.95 -8.06 -7.11
C PRO A 178 5.43 -7.94 -7.45
N TYR A 179 6.21 -7.51 -6.46
CA TYR A 179 7.67 -7.54 -6.44
C TYR A 179 8.16 -8.43 -5.29
N TYR A 180 9.26 -9.14 -5.50
CA TYR A 180 9.73 -10.15 -4.57
C TYR A 180 11.08 -9.77 -3.96
N LEU A 181 11.16 -9.79 -2.63
CA LEU A 181 12.37 -9.48 -1.89
C LEU A 181 12.90 -10.74 -1.21
N ILE A 182 14.09 -11.20 -1.58
CA ILE A 182 14.72 -12.28 -0.83
C ILE A 182 15.21 -11.74 0.52
N THR A 183 14.83 -12.42 1.60
CA THR A 183 15.22 -12.06 2.97
C THR A 183 15.92 -13.20 3.68
N GLN A 184 16.66 -12.85 4.75
CA GLN A 184 17.42 -13.80 5.57
C GLN A 184 18.34 -14.70 4.74
N PHE A 185 18.97 -14.09 3.72
CA PHE A 185 19.83 -14.82 2.81
C PHE A 185 21.17 -15.16 3.45
N ASP A 186 21.53 -16.45 3.42
CA ASP A 186 22.88 -16.93 3.73
C ASP A 186 23.58 -17.40 2.46
N LYS A 187 24.57 -16.63 2.01
CA LYS A 187 25.38 -16.91 0.83
C LYS A 187 26.23 -18.20 0.93
N ARG A 188 26.43 -18.73 2.15
CA ARG A 188 27.23 -19.95 2.38
C ARG A 188 26.43 -21.22 2.11
N ALA A 189 25.11 -21.13 2.15
CA ALA A 189 24.23 -22.28 1.95
C ALA A 189 23.99 -22.52 0.45
N LYS A 190 24.40 -23.69 -0.05
CA LYS A 190 24.21 -24.10 -1.45
C LYS A 190 22.73 -24.01 -1.89
N PHE A 191 21.80 -24.41 -1.01
CA PHE A 191 20.37 -24.32 -1.27
C PHE A 191 19.90 -22.87 -1.54
N SER A 192 20.50 -21.87 -0.87
CA SER A 192 20.12 -20.47 -1.05
C SER A 192 20.50 -19.94 -2.43
N LEU A 193 21.66 -20.35 -2.95
CA LEU A 193 22.09 -19.99 -4.31
C LEU A 193 21.16 -20.62 -5.35
N TYR A 194 20.90 -21.92 -5.22
CA TYR A 194 19.95 -22.64 -6.07
C TYR A 194 18.55 -22.02 -6.06
N PHE A 195 18.04 -21.68 -4.87
CA PHE A 195 16.71 -21.06 -4.72
C PHE A 195 16.62 -19.73 -5.46
N ILE A 196 17.63 -18.87 -5.35
CA ILE A 196 17.65 -17.58 -6.06
C ILE A 196 17.64 -17.78 -7.57
N GLU A 197 18.47 -18.68 -8.10
CA GLU A 197 18.50 -18.96 -9.54
C GLU A 197 17.15 -19.46 -10.06
N LYS A 198 16.49 -20.33 -9.30
CA LYS A 198 15.13 -20.80 -9.60
C LYS A 198 14.14 -19.63 -9.58
N MET A 199 14.14 -18.81 -8.53
CA MET A 199 13.21 -17.68 -8.40
C MET A 199 13.41 -16.63 -9.50
N LYS A 200 14.64 -16.37 -9.92
CA LYS A 200 14.94 -15.45 -11.02
C LYS A 200 14.31 -15.91 -12.34
N LYS A 201 14.29 -17.23 -12.60
CA LYS A 201 13.66 -17.81 -13.79
C LYS A 201 12.13 -17.74 -13.71
N GLU A 202 11.56 -18.09 -12.57
CA GLU A 202 10.09 -18.15 -12.40
C GLU A 202 9.43 -16.76 -12.32
N LEU A 203 10.08 -15.79 -11.66
CA LEU A 203 9.49 -14.49 -11.34
C LEU A 203 9.86 -13.38 -12.33
N LYS A 204 10.54 -13.72 -13.44
CA LYS A 204 10.72 -12.92 -14.68
C LYS A 204 10.77 -11.40 -14.46
N GLY A 205 11.82 -10.91 -13.81
CA GLY A 205 12.07 -9.47 -13.61
C GLY A 205 11.25 -8.79 -12.51
N ARG A 206 10.43 -9.55 -11.76
CA ARG A 206 9.72 -9.07 -10.56
C ARG A 206 10.48 -9.30 -9.26
N ILE A 207 11.49 -10.16 -9.29
CA ILE A 207 12.42 -10.30 -8.16
C ILE A 207 13.35 -9.09 -8.11
N LEU A 208 13.47 -8.49 -6.93
CA LEU A 208 14.37 -7.38 -6.70
C LEU A 208 15.83 -7.84 -6.77
N ASN A 209 16.70 -6.94 -7.23
CA ASN A 209 18.14 -7.18 -7.22
C ASN A 209 18.68 -7.13 -5.78
N THR A 210 18.10 -6.30 -4.94
CA THR A 210 18.44 -6.23 -3.52
C THR A 210 18.03 -7.49 -2.78
N ILE A 211 18.93 -7.98 -1.93
CA ILE A 211 18.72 -9.12 -1.05
C ILE A 211 19.02 -8.69 0.38
N ILE A 212 18.14 -9.04 1.33
CA ILE A 212 18.39 -8.80 2.76
C ILE A 212 19.11 -10.01 3.35
N ARG A 213 20.35 -9.81 3.80
CA ARG A 213 21.19 -10.87 4.38
C ARG A 213 20.78 -11.18 5.81
N THR A 214 21.06 -12.41 6.25
CA THR A 214 20.95 -12.75 7.68
C THR A 214 21.85 -11.84 8.51
N ASN A 215 21.26 -11.15 9.48
CA ASN A 215 21.97 -10.21 10.32
C ASN A 215 21.35 -10.14 11.72
N ILE A 216 22.14 -10.46 12.74
CA ILE A 216 21.70 -10.43 14.15
C ILE A 216 21.32 -9.03 14.62
N SER A 217 21.97 -7.98 14.09
CA SER A 217 21.67 -6.60 14.47
C SER A 217 20.27 -6.14 14.07
N LEU A 218 19.61 -6.80 13.11
CA LEU A 218 18.20 -6.53 12.81
C LEU A 218 17.27 -7.00 13.94
N LYS A 219 17.59 -8.17 14.55
CA LYS A 219 16.84 -8.71 15.69
C LYS A 219 17.08 -7.86 16.94
N GLU A 220 18.33 -7.48 17.19
CA GLU A 220 18.69 -6.60 18.30
C GLU A 220 18.02 -5.22 18.19
N ALA A 221 17.99 -4.63 16.98
CA ALA A 221 17.31 -3.37 16.74
C ALA A 221 15.81 -3.45 17.09
N SER A 222 15.14 -4.51 16.62
CA SER A 222 13.73 -4.79 16.94
C SER A 222 13.48 -4.90 18.44
N PHE A 223 14.32 -5.67 19.15
CA PHE A 223 14.22 -5.84 20.60
C PHE A 223 14.41 -4.51 21.36
N LYS A 224 15.22 -3.59 20.83
CA LYS A 224 15.48 -2.28 21.45
C LYS A 224 14.48 -1.18 21.09
N GLY A 225 13.44 -1.47 20.30
CA GLY A 225 12.49 -0.42 19.90
C GLY A 225 13.04 0.52 18.80
N LEU A 226 14.02 0.05 18.00
CA LEU A 226 14.80 0.89 17.07
C LEU A 226 14.78 0.32 15.63
N SER A 227 14.87 1.21 14.65
CA SER A 227 15.24 0.83 13.29
C SER A 227 16.72 0.45 13.22
N ILE A 228 17.12 -0.26 12.17
CA ILE A 228 18.53 -0.62 11.96
C ILE A 228 19.43 0.62 11.77
N PHE A 229 18.86 1.72 11.30
CA PHE A 229 19.57 2.98 11.10
C PHE A 229 19.77 3.74 12.41
N GLU A 230 18.85 3.61 13.36
CA GLU A 230 18.99 4.16 14.71
C GLU A 230 19.95 3.29 15.55
N TYR A 231 19.83 1.96 15.44
CA TYR A 231 20.61 1.03 16.25
C TYR A 231 22.05 0.84 15.75
N LYS A 232 22.26 0.54 14.46
CA LYS A 232 23.58 0.21 13.91
C LYS A 232 23.69 0.61 12.43
N PRO A 233 23.83 1.93 12.13
CA PRO A 233 23.74 2.48 10.77
C PRO A 233 24.81 1.99 9.80
N LEU A 234 25.96 1.51 10.30
CA LEU A 234 27.05 0.97 9.48
C LEU A 234 26.97 -0.56 9.27
N SER A 235 25.95 -1.21 9.83
CA SER A 235 25.77 -2.66 9.73
C SER A 235 25.47 -3.09 8.28
N ARG A 236 25.64 -4.39 8.00
CA ARG A 236 25.23 -4.98 6.71
C ARG A 236 23.73 -4.81 6.45
N GLY A 237 22.91 -4.88 7.51
CA GLY A 237 21.46 -4.76 7.42
C GLY A 237 21.02 -3.35 7.07
N ALA A 238 21.68 -2.34 7.63
CA ALA A 238 21.46 -0.94 7.24
C ALA A 238 21.83 -0.71 5.78
N ARG A 239 22.95 -1.29 5.30
CA ARG A 239 23.33 -1.24 3.88
C ARG A 239 22.30 -1.93 2.97
N ASP A 240 21.82 -3.12 3.36
CA ASP A 240 20.83 -3.88 2.59
C ASP A 240 19.50 -3.12 2.49
N TYR A 241 19.00 -2.55 3.58
CA TYR A 241 17.77 -1.75 3.56
C TYR A 241 17.93 -0.38 2.89
N LYS A 242 19.13 0.22 2.92
CA LYS A 242 19.42 1.41 2.11
C LYS A 242 19.31 1.08 0.62
N ALA A 243 19.97 0.01 0.16
CA ALA A 243 19.89 -0.45 -1.23
C ALA A 243 18.44 -0.77 -1.64
N LEU A 244 17.67 -1.43 -0.75
CA LEU A 244 16.26 -1.70 -1.01
C LEU A 244 15.46 -0.41 -1.22
N SER A 245 15.69 0.60 -0.37
CA SER A 245 14.99 1.88 -0.51
C SER A 245 15.30 2.57 -1.83
N GLU A 246 16.56 2.54 -2.28
CA GLU A 246 16.99 3.12 -3.56
C GLU A 246 16.34 2.40 -4.75
N GLU A 247 16.28 1.06 -4.69
CA GLU A 247 15.60 0.26 -5.72
C GLU A 247 14.09 0.53 -5.75
N ILE A 248 13.42 0.61 -4.60
CA ILE A 248 12.00 0.97 -4.49
C ILE A 248 11.73 2.38 -5.02
N ILE A 249 12.59 3.34 -4.70
CA ILE A 249 12.48 4.71 -5.23
C ILE A 249 12.54 4.69 -6.76
N ASN A 250 13.53 4.00 -7.35
CA ASN A 250 13.65 3.90 -8.81
C ASN A 250 12.43 3.21 -9.46
N LEU A 251 11.86 2.18 -8.81
CA LEU A 251 10.65 1.50 -9.29
C LEU A 251 9.40 2.38 -9.25
N THR A 252 9.35 3.36 -8.35
CA THR A 252 8.18 4.20 -8.09
C THR A 252 8.26 5.59 -8.71
N GLN A 253 9.46 6.08 -9.05
CA GLN A 253 9.70 7.45 -9.55
C GLN A 253 8.97 7.83 -10.84
N ASN A 254 8.54 6.85 -11.67
CA ASN A 254 7.96 7.11 -13.00
C ASN A 254 6.46 6.79 -13.14
N LYS A 255 5.80 6.33 -12.07
CA LYS A 255 4.40 5.90 -12.12
C LYS A 255 3.70 6.26 -10.82
N GLY A 256 2.65 7.05 -10.90
CA GLY A 256 1.65 7.15 -9.84
C GLY A 256 0.36 6.47 -10.29
N TRP A 257 -0.53 6.23 -9.33
CA TRP A 257 -1.83 5.62 -9.61
C TRP A 257 -2.93 6.61 -9.26
N ALA A 258 -3.85 6.77 -10.21
CA ALA A 258 -5.04 7.58 -10.11
C ALA A 258 -6.24 6.67 -9.89
N TYR A 259 -7.07 7.09 -8.96
CA TYR A 259 -7.92 6.22 -8.18
C TYR A 259 -9.27 6.89 -8.11
N PHE A 260 -10.25 6.33 -8.83
CA PHE A 260 -11.54 6.97 -9.06
C PHE A 260 -12.65 6.13 -8.48
N PHE A 261 -13.54 6.79 -7.75
CA PHE A 261 -14.70 6.19 -7.14
C PHE A 261 -15.94 7.03 -7.43
N PHE A 262 -17.02 6.40 -7.83
CA PHE A 262 -18.29 7.08 -8.08
C PHE A 262 -19.45 6.29 -7.50
N LYS A 263 -20.38 6.96 -6.84
CA LYS A 263 -21.62 6.37 -6.32
C LYS A 263 -22.81 6.85 -7.17
N GLY A 264 -23.47 5.92 -7.84
CA GLY A 264 -24.72 6.14 -8.57
C GLY A 264 -25.42 4.82 -8.95
N LYS A 265 -26.70 4.72 -8.58
CA LYS A 265 -27.55 3.53 -8.72
C LYS A 265 -27.96 3.24 -10.17
N ASP A 266 -28.34 4.28 -10.90
CA ASP A 266 -28.99 4.20 -12.22
C ASP A 266 -28.05 4.47 -13.40
N ALA A 267 -26.74 4.34 -13.20
CA ALA A 267 -25.78 4.48 -14.28
C ALA A 267 -25.57 3.12 -14.96
N ASP A 268 -25.71 3.03 -16.29
CA ASP A 268 -25.37 1.81 -17.03
C ASP A 268 -23.88 1.73 -17.34
N ASN A 269 -23.29 2.89 -17.65
CA ASN A 269 -21.87 3.01 -17.97
C ASN A 269 -21.35 4.33 -17.42
N ILE A 270 -20.20 4.26 -16.73
CA ILE A 270 -19.50 5.43 -16.22
C ILE A 270 -18.08 5.40 -16.75
N TYR A 271 -17.60 6.54 -17.21
CA TYR A 271 -16.23 6.71 -17.69
C TYR A 271 -15.56 7.81 -16.90
N VAL A 272 -14.26 7.66 -16.68
CA VAL A 272 -13.42 8.76 -16.19
C VAL A 272 -12.82 9.46 -17.41
N VAL A 273 -13.03 10.76 -17.50
CA VAL A 273 -12.63 11.54 -18.67
C VAL A 273 -11.87 12.77 -18.19
N GLY A 274 -10.70 13.04 -18.77
CA GLY A 274 -9.81 14.10 -18.29
C GLY A 274 -8.59 14.35 -19.16
N ASP A 275 -7.64 15.11 -18.63
CA ASP A 275 -6.43 15.50 -19.36
C ASP A 275 -5.63 14.29 -19.88
N PHE A 276 -5.65 13.16 -19.17
CA PHE A 276 -4.90 11.94 -19.51
C PHE A 276 -5.45 11.15 -20.69
N ASN A 277 -6.72 11.37 -21.08
CA ASN A 277 -7.33 10.78 -22.27
C ASN A 277 -7.91 11.85 -23.21
N GLN A 278 -7.34 13.06 -23.17
CA GLN A 278 -7.71 14.19 -24.02
C GLN A 278 -9.22 14.52 -23.96
N TRP A 279 -9.84 14.31 -22.81
CA TRP A 279 -11.27 14.52 -22.60
C TRP A 279 -12.19 13.68 -23.51
N GLN A 280 -11.71 12.51 -23.95
CA GLN A 280 -12.47 11.59 -24.80
C GLN A 280 -12.98 10.38 -24.02
N LYS A 281 -14.14 9.86 -24.45
CA LYS A 281 -14.69 8.60 -23.94
C LYS A 281 -13.91 7.43 -24.55
N ASP A 282 -13.29 6.62 -23.69
CA ASP A 282 -12.47 5.47 -24.09
C ASP A 282 -12.76 4.29 -23.14
N GLU A 283 -12.89 3.08 -23.71
CA GLU A 283 -13.17 1.84 -22.96
C GLU A 283 -12.08 1.49 -21.93
N GLU A 284 -10.82 1.94 -22.13
CA GLU A 284 -9.76 1.79 -21.12
C GLU A 284 -10.10 2.53 -19.81
N TYR A 285 -10.88 3.61 -19.91
CA TYR A 285 -11.27 4.46 -18.78
C TYR A 285 -12.71 4.26 -18.34
N LYS A 286 -13.33 3.16 -18.77
CA LYS A 286 -14.64 2.73 -18.28
C LYS A 286 -14.54 2.24 -16.85
N MET A 287 -15.25 2.90 -15.95
CA MET A 287 -15.39 2.44 -14.57
C MET A 287 -16.20 1.16 -14.53
N LYS A 288 -15.83 0.27 -13.60
CA LYS A 288 -16.55 -0.98 -13.38
C LYS A 288 -17.42 -0.88 -12.13
N LYS A 289 -18.60 -1.46 -12.22
CA LYS A 289 -19.57 -1.51 -11.12
C LYS A 289 -19.07 -2.45 -10.02
N ILE A 290 -19.11 -2.01 -8.77
CA ILE A 290 -18.74 -2.73 -7.56
C ILE A 290 -19.93 -2.67 -6.59
N GLY A 291 -20.67 -3.76 -6.48
CA GLY A 291 -21.95 -3.78 -5.74
C GLY A 291 -23.09 -3.11 -6.52
N GLU A 292 -24.12 -2.63 -5.82
CA GLU A 292 -25.34 -2.12 -6.46
C GLU A 292 -25.24 -0.68 -6.97
N GLU A 293 -24.47 0.17 -6.28
CA GLU A 293 -24.46 1.61 -6.54
C GLU A 293 -23.06 2.20 -6.78
N ASN A 294 -21.99 1.42 -6.65
CA ASN A 294 -20.64 1.97 -6.67
C ASN A 294 -19.88 1.59 -7.92
N TRP A 295 -18.94 2.44 -8.29
CA TRP A 295 -18.15 2.35 -9.50
C TRP A 295 -16.71 2.68 -9.17
N PHE A 296 -15.79 1.97 -9.79
CA PHE A 296 -14.37 2.10 -9.50
C PHE A 296 -13.52 2.00 -10.77
N LEU A 297 -12.44 2.78 -10.80
CA LEU A 297 -11.37 2.66 -11.78
C LEU A 297 -10.03 3.03 -11.14
N ASN A 298 -8.99 2.27 -11.49
CA ASN A 298 -7.61 2.61 -11.17
C ASN A 298 -6.78 2.69 -12.46
N ILE A 299 -6.11 3.81 -12.69
CA ILE A 299 -5.26 4.02 -13.88
C ILE A 299 -3.84 4.45 -13.47
N PRO A 300 -2.80 3.95 -14.15
CA PRO A 300 -1.45 4.45 -13.95
C PRO A 300 -1.27 5.78 -14.68
N LEU A 301 -0.89 6.84 -13.97
CA LEU A 301 -0.59 8.15 -14.54
C LEU A 301 0.87 8.55 -14.26
N LYS A 302 1.41 9.40 -15.13
CA LYS A 302 2.70 10.04 -14.87
C LYS A 302 2.53 11.09 -13.76
N LYS A 303 3.64 11.52 -13.19
CA LYS A 303 3.67 12.64 -12.24
C LYS A 303 3.11 13.89 -12.93
N GLY A 304 2.16 14.57 -12.29
CA GLY A 304 1.50 15.72 -12.89
C GLY A 304 0.18 16.09 -12.24
N LYS A 305 -0.37 17.23 -12.65
CA LYS A 305 -1.71 17.69 -12.30
C LYS A 305 -2.65 17.38 -13.46
N TYR A 306 -3.77 16.75 -13.16
CA TYR A 306 -4.77 16.30 -14.12
C TYR A 306 -6.15 16.81 -13.70
N ARG A 307 -6.89 17.34 -14.65
CA ARG A 307 -8.31 17.64 -14.50
C ARG A 307 -9.14 16.49 -15.06
N TYR A 308 -10.24 16.16 -14.40
CA TYR A 308 -11.15 15.10 -14.83
C TYR A 308 -12.59 15.36 -14.41
N LYS A 309 -13.50 14.58 -15.00
CA LYS A 309 -14.92 14.43 -14.65
C LYS A 309 -15.34 12.98 -14.88
N PHE A 310 -16.48 12.62 -14.31
CA PHE A 310 -17.20 11.40 -14.65
C PHE A 310 -18.17 11.67 -15.80
N LEU A 311 -18.26 10.73 -16.74
CA LEU A 311 -19.27 10.73 -17.79
C LEU A 311 -20.22 9.55 -17.53
N ALA A 312 -21.41 9.84 -17.00
CA ALA A 312 -22.45 8.85 -16.70
C ALA A 312 -23.72 9.20 -17.49
N ALA A 313 -24.22 8.27 -18.32
CA ALA A 313 -25.40 8.49 -19.17
C ALA A 313 -25.34 9.82 -19.97
N ASN A 314 -24.18 10.13 -20.56
CA ASN A 314 -23.86 11.37 -21.29
C ASN A 314 -23.92 12.66 -20.46
N ARG A 315 -24.03 12.57 -19.13
CA ARG A 315 -23.93 13.71 -18.22
C ARG A 315 -22.51 13.79 -17.66
N TRP A 316 -21.95 14.99 -17.72
CA TRP A 316 -20.68 15.32 -17.11
C TRP A 316 -20.90 15.62 -15.63
N ILE A 317 -20.25 14.86 -14.76
CA ILE A 317 -20.39 14.96 -13.31
C ILE A 317 -19.00 15.26 -12.74
N THR A 318 -18.91 16.33 -11.96
CA THR A 318 -17.71 16.62 -11.17
C THR A 318 -17.66 15.61 -10.03
N ASP A 319 -16.49 15.06 -9.72
CA ASP A 319 -16.34 14.09 -8.64
C ASP A 319 -16.81 14.68 -7.30
N PRO A 320 -17.94 14.21 -6.74
CA PRO A 320 -18.51 14.77 -5.52
C PRO A 320 -17.62 14.53 -4.30
N LEU A 321 -16.74 13.52 -4.36
CA LEU A 321 -15.83 13.16 -3.28
C LEU A 321 -14.50 13.91 -3.37
N ASN A 322 -14.25 14.63 -4.46
CA ASN A 322 -13.02 15.39 -4.64
C ASN A 322 -13.22 16.87 -4.28
N PRO A 323 -12.64 17.34 -3.16
CA PRO A 323 -12.74 18.74 -2.74
C PRO A 323 -11.90 19.69 -3.61
N PHE A 324 -10.96 19.17 -4.40
CA PHE A 324 -10.09 19.97 -5.26
C PHE A 324 -10.73 20.13 -6.64
N GLN A 325 -11.05 21.37 -7.00
CA GLN A 325 -11.72 21.69 -8.25
C GLN A 325 -11.14 22.96 -8.89
N GLU A 326 -11.22 23.04 -10.21
CA GLU A 326 -10.81 24.21 -11.00
C GLU A 326 -11.89 24.57 -12.02
N ASP A 327 -12.02 25.86 -12.33
CA ASP A 327 -12.97 26.32 -13.35
C ASP A 327 -12.64 25.70 -14.72
N ASP A 328 -13.67 25.21 -15.40
CA ASP A 328 -13.52 24.59 -16.72
C ASP A 328 -13.53 25.58 -17.88
N SER A 329 -13.56 26.89 -17.58
CA SER A 329 -13.67 28.01 -18.53
C SER A 329 -15.00 28.10 -19.29
N TYR A 330 -15.97 27.22 -19.02
CA TYR A 330 -17.31 27.20 -19.63
C TYR A 330 -18.43 27.38 -18.59
N GLY A 331 -18.10 27.89 -17.40
CA GLY A 331 -19.04 28.13 -16.31
C GLY A 331 -19.29 26.92 -15.41
N GLY A 332 -18.56 25.81 -15.59
CA GLY A 332 -18.55 24.65 -14.71
C GLY A 332 -17.20 24.47 -14.00
N LYS A 333 -17.06 23.35 -13.29
CA LYS A 333 -15.82 22.98 -12.59
C LYS A 333 -15.33 21.60 -13.01
N ASN A 334 -14.03 21.39 -13.03
CA ASN A 334 -13.37 20.10 -13.18
C ASN A 334 -12.82 19.65 -11.83
N SER A 335 -12.87 18.34 -11.55
CA SER A 335 -12.14 17.76 -10.42
C SER A 335 -10.65 17.74 -10.72
N VAL A 336 -9.82 18.02 -9.73
CA VAL A 336 -8.36 18.09 -9.88
C VAL A 336 -7.72 16.94 -9.12
N LEU A 337 -6.85 16.22 -9.81
CA LEU A 337 -6.03 15.15 -9.27
C LEU A 337 -4.56 15.52 -9.44
N VAL A 338 -3.77 15.38 -8.37
CA VAL A 338 -2.31 15.57 -8.43
C VAL A 338 -1.63 14.24 -8.17
N ILE A 339 -0.90 13.78 -9.17
CA ILE A 339 -0.06 12.59 -9.10
C ILE A 339 1.35 13.04 -8.74
N GLY A 340 1.72 12.82 -7.47
CA GLY A 340 3.02 13.17 -6.89
C GLY A 340 3.91 11.99 -6.55
#